data_AF-A0A958C0N9-F1
#
_entry.id   AF-A0A958C0N9-F1
#
_cell.length_a   1.000
_cell.length_b   1.000
_cell.length_c   1.000
_cell.angle_alpha   90.00
_cell.angle_beta   90.00
_cell.angle_gamma   90.00
#
_symmetry.space_group_name_H-M   'P 1'
#
loop_
_entity.id
_entity.type
_entity.pdbx_description
1 polymer ?
#
loop_
_entity_poly.entity_id
_entity_poly.type
_entity_poly.pdbx_seq_one_letter_code
_entity_poly.pdbx_strand_id
1 'polypeptide(L)'
;MPTQQQLTQQINERERRLHQLKLQQARQGFNVDPAITLEIEDIERELTGLRRLLATAPADPVDAPPTVTDAAGREASHPQPI
;
A
#
# COMPACT_ATOMS: atom_id res chain seq x y z
N MET A 1 17.10 -1.02 8.82
CA MET A 1 15.76 -1.02 8.22
C MET A 1 15.41 0.42 7.86
N PRO A 2 14.97 0.71 6.62
CA PRO A 2 14.52 2.06 6.27
C PRO A 2 13.34 2.46 7.16
N THR A 3 13.27 3.73 7.56
CA THR A 3 12.15 4.24 8.37
C THR A 3 10.88 4.34 7.52
N GLN A 4 9.69 4.36 8.15
CA GLN A 4 8.44 4.54 7.41
C GLN A 4 8.45 5.84 6.58
N GLN A 5 9.00 6.93 7.13
CA GLN A 5 9.18 8.18 6.40
C GLN A 5 10.07 8.02 5.15
N GLN A 6 11.16 7.27 5.24
CA GLN A 6 12.04 6.99 4.10
C GLN A 6 11.33 6.15 3.02
N LEU A 7 10.51 5.17 3.42
CA LEU A 7 9.72 4.37 2.49
C LEU A 7 8.68 5.24 1.77
N THR A 8 7.97 6.10 2.50
CA THR A 8 6.99 7.04 1.92
C THR A 8 7.65 8.00 0.94
N GLN A 9 8.82 8.56 1.27
CA GLN A 9 9.58 9.42 0.35
C GLN A 9 9.97 8.67 -0.93
N GLN A 10 10.51 7.45 -0.79
CA GLN A 10 10.89 6.62 -1.95
C GLN A 10 9.70 6.28 -2.85
N ILE A 11 8.53 5.99 -2.26
CA ILE A 11 7.28 5.76 -3.00
C ILE A 11 6.88 7.02 -3.76
N ASN A 12 6.85 8.19 -3.11
CA ASN A 12 6.45 9.45 -3.75
C ASN A 12 7.37 9.83 -4.92
N GLU A 13 8.67 9.65 -4.78
CA GLU A 13 9.64 9.91 -5.86
C GLU A 13 9.40 9.00 -7.07
N ARG A 14 9.14 7.72 -6.83
CA ARG A 14 8.88 6.71 -7.87
C ARG A 14 7.54 6.93 -8.55
N GLU A 15 6.49 7.30 -7.81
CA GLU A 15 5.20 7.68 -8.38
C GLU A 15 5.31 8.91 -9.27
N ARG A 16 6.07 9.92 -8.85
CA ARG A 16 6.33 11.11 -9.68
C ARG A 16 7.03 10.74 -10.98
N ARG A 17 8.07 9.90 -10.91
CA ARG A 17 8.79 9.42 -12.11
C ARG A 17 7.87 8.60 -13.02
N LEU A 18 7.10 7.68 -12.46
CA LEU A 18 6.13 6.86 -13.20
C LEU A 18 5.14 7.75 -13.96
N HIS A 19 4.61 8.79 -13.32
CA HIS A 19 3.70 9.72 -13.96
C HIS A 19 4.34 10.44 -15.15
N GLN A 20 5.58 10.91 -15.00
CA GLN A 20 6.31 11.55 -16.09
C GLN A 20 6.54 10.60 -17.28
N LEU A 21 6.92 9.35 -17.03
CA LEU A 21 7.13 8.34 -18.08
C LEU A 21 5.83 7.98 -18.79
N LYS A 22 4.72 7.83 -18.06
CA LYS A 22 3.40 7.59 -18.66
C LYS A 22 2.95 8.75 -19.54
N LEU A 23 3.20 10.00 -19.12
CA LEU A 23 2.97 11.17 -19.96
C LEU A 23 3.85 11.17 -21.21
N GLN A 24 5.12 10.79 -21.08
CA GLN A 24 6.04 10.69 -22.20
C GLN A 24 5.60 9.63 -23.21
N GLN A 25 5.25 8.43 -22.73
CA GLN A 25 4.69 7.34 -23.54
C GLN A 25 3.42 7.79 -24.26
N ALA A 26 2.48 8.43 -23.55
CA ALA A 26 1.25 8.94 -24.16
C ALA A 26 1.50 9.99 -25.25
N ARG A 27 2.53 10.83 -25.08
CA ARG A 27 2.93 11.84 -26.09
C ARG A 27 3.61 11.22 -27.30
N GLN A 28 4.41 10.18 -27.12
CA GLN A 28 5.16 9.53 -28.20
C GLN A 28 4.31 8.51 -28.99
N GLY A 29 3.27 7.95 -28.36
CA GLY A 29 2.36 6.99 -28.99
C GLY A 29 3.10 5.75 -29.49
N PHE A 30 2.89 5.39 -30.76
CA PHE A 30 3.52 4.21 -31.38
C PHE A 30 5.04 4.29 -31.51
N ASN A 31 5.62 5.49 -31.44
CA ASN A 31 7.06 5.70 -31.54
C ASN A 31 7.73 5.78 -30.16
N VAL A 32 7.07 5.30 -29.11
CA VAL A 32 7.66 5.31 -27.77
C VAL A 32 8.94 4.48 -27.74
N ASP A 33 9.98 5.04 -27.13
CA ASP A 33 11.22 4.30 -26.90
C ASP A 33 10.92 3.07 -26.02
N PRO A 34 11.28 1.84 -26.45
CA PRO A 34 11.11 0.63 -25.64
C PRO A 34 11.69 0.76 -24.22
N ALA A 35 12.77 1.54 -24.05
CA ALA A 35 13.36 1.80 -22.74
C ALA A 35 12.38 2.47 -21.76
N ILE A 36 11.48 3.33 -22.24
CA ILE A 36 10.44 3.99 -21.42
C ILE A 36 9.44 2.94 -20.93
N THR A 37 9.05 2.01 -21.79
CA THR A 37 8.08 0.96 -21.42
C THR A 37 8.69 0.03 -20.37
N LEU A 38 9.96 -0.36 -20.55
CA LEU A 38 10.69 -1.17 -19.57
C LEU A 38 10.86 -0.43 -18.23
N GLU A 39 11.22 0.85 -18.25
CA GLU A 39 11.38 1.65 -17.03
C GLU A 39 10.04 1.80 -16.27
N ILE A 40 8.91 1.94 -16.99
CA ILE A 40 7.57 1.94 -16.38
C ILE A 40 7.32 0.64 -15.63
N GLU A 41 7.56 -0.52 -16.26
CA GLU A 41 7.35 -1.82 -15.63
C GLU A 41 8.25 -2.02 -14.41
N ASP A 42 9.52 -1.62 -14.49
CA ASP A 42 10.46 -1.70 -13.38
C ASP A 42 9.99 -0.87 -12.19
N ILE A 43 9.58 0.38 -12.43
CA ILE A 43 9.08 1.26 -11.36
C ILE A 43 7.77 0.72 -10.76
N GLU A 44 6.88 0.13 -11.55
CA GLU A 44 5.66 -0.51 -11.03
C GLU A 44 5.97 -1.72 -10.14
N ARG A 45 6.96 -2.52 -10.52
CA ARG A 45 7.48 -3.63 -9.68
C ARG A 45 8.08 -3.10 -8.37
N GLU A 46 8.92 -2.06 -8.44
CA GLU A 46 9.52 -1.43 -7.27
C GLU A 46 8.48 -0.85 -6.31
N LEU A 47 7.49 -0.13 -6.83
CA LEU A 47 6.41 0.44 -6.01
C LEU A 47 5.61 -0.64 -5.29
N THR A 48 5.35 -1.77 -5.95
CA THR A 48 4.70 -2.92 -5.31
C THR A 48 5.53 -3.45 -4.15
N GLY A 49 6.85 -3.56 -4.32
CA GLY A 49 7.77 -3.96 -3.26
C GLY A 49 7.80 -2.98 -2.09
N LEU A 50 7.94 -1.68 -2.37
CA LEU A 50 8.01 -0.63 -1.35
C LEU A 50 6.71 -0.50 -0.56
N ARG A 51 5.55 -0.60 -1.22
CA ARG A 51 4.24 -0.57 -0.55
C ARG A 51 4.04 -1.79 0.34
N ARG A 52 4.50 -2.97 -0.08
CA ARG A 52 4.50 -4.16 0.77
C ARG A 52 5.39 -3.96 2.00
N LEU A 53 6.60 -3.45 1.81
CA LEU A 53 7.52 -3.15 2.91
C LEU A 53 6.90 -2.16 3.91
N LEU A 54 6.26 -1.10 3.41
CA LEU A 54 5.57 -0.10 4.25
C LEU A 54 4.42 -0.73 5.04
N ALA A 55 3.62 -1.61 4.42
CA ALA A 55 2.53 -2.31 5.08
C ALA A 55 3.01 -3.31 6.14
N THR A 56 4.19 -3.91 5.95
CA THR A 56 4.80 -4.84 6.92
C THR A 56 5.64 -4.14 7.99
N ALA A 57 6.04 -2.89 7.78
CA ALA A 57 6.72 -2.10 8.78
C ALA A 57 5.71 -1.82 9.90
N PRO A 58 6.01 -2.12 11.18
CA PRO A 58 5.09 -1.85 12.27
C PRO A 58 4.76 -0.36 12.22
N ALA A 59 3.46 -0.06 12.02
CA ALA A 59 2.94 1.28 12.23
C ALA A 59 3.40 1.71 13.61
N ASP A 60 4.06 2.87 13.68
CA ASP A 60 4.09 3.61 14.94
C ASP A 60 2.65 3.60 15.49
N PRO A 61 2.42 3.30 16.79
CA PRO A 61 1.14 2.83 17.33
C PRO A 61 -0.02 3.85 17.35
N VAL A 62 -0.05 4.81 16.43
CA VAL A 62 -1.00 5.92 16.42
C VAL A 62 -2.30 5.64 15.65
N ASP A 63 -2.43 4.53 14.94
CA ASP A 63 -3.62 4.28 14.10
C ASP A 63 -4.08 2.81 14.07
N ALA A 64 -4.12 2.18 15.25
CA ALA A 64 -4.92 0.98 15.38
C ALA A 64 -6.40 1.39 15.38
N PRO A 65 -7.23 0.97 14.40
CA PRO A 65 -8.68 1.04 14.58
C PRO A 65 -9.02 0.25 15.86
N PRO A 66 -9.98 0.71 16.69
CA PRO A 66 -10.37 -0.06 17.86
C PRO A 66 -10.81 -1.43 17.38
N THR A 67 -10.00 -2.43 17.70
CA THR A 67 -10.40 -3.83 17.60
C THR A 67 -11.56 -3.96 18.57
N VAL A 68 -12.79 -3.91 18.05
CA VAL A 68 -13.97 -4.31 18.79
C VAL A 68 -13.84 -5.81 18.98
N THR A 69 -13.15 -6.18 20.05
CA THR A 69 -13.11 -7.53 20.59
C THR A 69 -14.52 -7.83 21.10
N ASP A 70 -15.38 -8.36 20.23
CA ASP A 70 -16.55 -9.11 20.68
C ASP A 70 -16.03 -10.46 21.17
N ALA A 71 -15.65 -10.48 22.44
CA ALA A 71 -15.39 -11.70 23.19
C ALA A 71 -16.02 -11.52 24.57
N ALA A 72 -17.22 -12.06 24.73
CA ALA A 72 -17.49 -13.06 25.77
C ALA A 72 -19.00 -13.30 25.90
N GLY A 73 -19.37 -14.57 25.85
CA GLY A 73 -20.73 -15.03 25.91
C GLY A 73 -21.44 -14.79 27.24
N ARG A 74 -22.76 -14.90 27.16
CA ARG A 74 -23.60 -15.38 28.25
C ARG A 74 -24.60 -16.38 27.69
N GLU A 75 -24.18 -17.64 27.67
CA GLU A 75 -25.13 -18.74 27.84
C GLU A 75 -25.74 -18.60 29.24
N ALA A 76 -27.06 -18.48 29.34
CA ALA A 76 -27.81 -18.79 30.54
C ALA A 76 -29.23 -19.18 30.16
N SER A 77 -29.40 -20.48 29.95
CA SER A 77 -30.69 -21.17 29.98
C SER A 77 -31.24 -21.15 31.41
N HIS A 78 -32.43 -20.58 31.63
CA HIS A 78 -33.37 -21.05 32.65
C HIS A 78 -34.81 -20.55 32.41
N PRO A 79 -35.84 -21.42 32.56
CA PRO A 79 -37.25 -21.08 32.35
C PRO A 79 -37.86 -20.32 33.54
N GLN A 80 -38.83 -19.43 33.26
CA GLN A 80 -39.63 -18.77 34.30
C GLN A 80 -40.80 -19.66 34.75
N PRO A 81 -41.05 -19.78 36.07
CA PRO A 81 -42.35 -20.15 36.62
C PRO A 81 -43.13 -18.90 37.08
N ILE A 82 -44.46 -18.93 36.95
CA ILE A 82 -45.52 -18.57 37.93
C ILE A 82 -46.86 -18.93 37.29
#